data_AF-A0ABD2ABE9-F1
#
_entry.id   AF-A0ABD2ABE9-F1
#
_cell.length_a   1.000
_cell.length_b   1.000
_cell.length_c   1.000
_cell.angle_alpha   90.00
_cell.angle_beta   90.00
_cell.angle_gamma   90.00
#
_symmetry.space_group_name_H-M   'P 1'
#
loop_
_entity.id
_entity.type
_entity.pdbx_description
1 polymer ?
#
loop_
_entity_poly.entity_id
_entity_poly.type
_entity_poly.pdbx_seq_one_letter_code
_entity_poly.pdbx_strand_id
1 'polypeptide(L)' 'VCREFQRGACKRGETECRFAHPLETVQANEDGSVTVCMDAVKGRCNRDPCRYFHPPLHLQAHIKAAQSRASIARYRHS' A
#
# COMPACT_ATOMS: atom_id res chain seq x y z
N VAL A 1 -2.31 5.24 6.24
CA VAL A 1 -2.67 4.11 7.13
C VAL A 1 -4.03 4.39 7.76
N CYS A 2 -4.81 3.35 8.10
CA CYS A 2 -6.09 3.52 8.79
C CYS A 2 -5.86 4.01 10.23
N ARG A 3 -6.33 5.23 10.53
CA ARG A 3 -6.19 5.82 11.87
C ARG A 3 -7.01 5.07 12.93
N GLU A 4 -8.16 4.54 12.56
CA GLU A 4 -9.00 3.75 13.47
C GLU A 4 -8.31 2.42 13.83
N PHE A 5 -7.64 1.79 12.87
CA PHE A 5 -6.91 0.53 13.08
C PHE A 5 -5.73 0.74 14.03
N GLN A 6 -4.97 1.82 13.84
CA GLN A 6 -3.87 2.18 14.75
C GLN A 6 -4.33 2.39 16.20
N ARG A 7 -5.61 2.72 16.41
CA ARG A 7 -6.23 2.88 17.74
C ARG A 7 -6.99 1.64 18.21
N GLY A 8 -6.96 0.54 17.46
CA GLY A 8 -7.72 -0.69 17.75
C GLY A 8 -9.25 -0.56 17.60
N ALA A 9 -9.73 0.49 16.92
CA ALA A 9 -11.15 0.80 16.78
C ALA A 9 -11.74 0.42 15.42
N CYS A 10 -10.90 0.10 14.42
CA CYS A 10 -11.40 -0.30 13.10
C CYS A 10 -11.92 -1.73 13.14
N LYS A 11 -13.22 -1.91 12.90
CA LYS A 11 -13.86 -3.23 12.77
C LYS A 11 -13.98 -3.74 11.33
N ARG A 12 -13.59 -2.92 10.34
CA ARG A 12 -13.64 -3.31 8.92
C ARG A 12 -12.46 -4.25 8.63
N GLY A 13 -12.70 -5.32 7.88
CA GLY A 13 -11.63 -6.19 7.41
C GLY A 13 -10.64 -5.45 6.50
N GLU A 14 -9.41 -5.96 6.36
CA GLU A 14 -8.38 -5.36 5.49
C GLU A 14 -8.86 -5.18 4.04
N THR A 15 -9.72 -6.08 3.56
CA THR A 15 -10.32 -6.09 2.22
C THR A 15 -11.48 -5.12 2.06
N GLU A 16 -12.06 -4.64 3.16
CA GLU A 16 -13.21 -3.73 3.18
C GLU A 16 -12.82 -2.31 3.57
N CYS A 17 -11.72 -2.15 4.32
CA CYS A 17 -11.24 -0.84 4.71
C CYS A 17 -10.58 -0.13 3.52
N ARG A 18 -10.94 1.15 3.31
CA ARG A 18 -10.33 1.98 2.25
C ARG A 18 -8.88 2.39 2.55
N PHE A 19 -8.38 2.09 3.74
CA PHE A 19 -7.07 2.50 4.22
C PHE A 19 -6.23 1.28 4.61
N ALA A 20 -4.90 1.36 4.44
CA ALA A 20 -3.99 0.27 4.77
C ALA A 20 -3.99 -0.07 6.27
N HIS A 21 -4.10 -1.37 6.58
CA HIS A 21 -3.89 -1.97 7.90
C HIS A 21 -2.53 -2.72 7.86
N PRO A 22 -1.40 -2.05 8.10
CA PRO A 22 -0.10 -2.72 8.08
C PRO A 22 0.02 -3.71 9.25
N LEU A 23 0.62 -4.87 8.98
CA LEU A 23 1.08 -5.80 10.02
C LEU A 23 2.18 -5.15 10.87
N GLU A 24 2.36 -5.63 12.10
CA GLU A 24 3.42 -5.18 13.01
C GLU A 24 4.83 -5.24 12.41
N THR A 25 5.05 -6.16 11.48
CA THR A 25 6.31 -6.33 10.74
C THR A 25 6.58 -5.20 9.73
N VAL A 26 5.57 -4.38 9.42
CA VAL A 26 5.67 -3.26 8.50
C VAL A 26 5.49 -1.96 9.26
N GLN A 27 6.60 -1.23 9.47
CA GLN A 27 6.54 0.07 10.11
C GLN A 27 5.80 1.10 9.23
N ALA A 28 4.86 1.81 9.85
CA ALA A 28 4.33 3.04 9.30
C ALA A 28 5.33 4.18 9.52
N ASN A 29 5.44 5.06 8.54
CA ASN A 29 6.22 6.29 8.63
C ASN A 29 5.53 7.26 9.61
N GLU A 30 6.29 8.24 10.09
CA GLU A 30 5.80 9.28 11.02
C GLU A 30 4.64 10.11 10.43
N ASP A 31 4.59 10.25 9.10
CA ASP A 31 3.48 10.93 8.40
C ASP A 31 2.19 10.09 8.28
N GLY A 32 2.22 8.83 8.73
CA GLY A 32 1.10 7.91 8.64
C GLY A 32 0.96 7.23 7.26
N SER A 33 2.00 7.27 6.42
CA SER A 33 2.13 6.44 5.23
C SER A 33 2.84 5.11 5.53
N VAL A 34 2.77 4.16 4.59
CA VAL A 34 3.52 2.88 4.64
C VAL A 34 4.21 2.67 3.31
N THR A 35 5.38 2.05 3.36
CA THR A 35 6.09 1.66 2.14
C THR A 35 5.47 0.40 1.56
N VAL A 36 4.93 0.52 0.34
CA VAL A 36 4.32 -0.59 -0.39
C VAL A 36 5.38 -1.42 -1.10
N CYS A 37 5.25 -2.75 -1.02
CA CYS A 37 6.05 -3.68 -1.81
C CYS A 37 5.61 -3.64 -3.27
N MET A 38 6.41 -2.98 -4.11
CA MET A 38 6.14 -2.86 -5.53
C MET A 38 6.14 -4.21 -6.27
N ASP A 39 6.94 -5.16 -5.84
CA ASP A 39 6.93 -6.51 -6.42
C ASP A 39 5.68 -7.30 -6.00
N ALA A 40 5.14 -7.08 -4.80
CA ALA A 40 3.88 -7.69 -4.39
C ALA A 40 2.70 -7.16 -5.21
N VAL A 41 2.67 -5.85 -5.47
CA VAL A 41 1.68 -5.22 -6.37
C VAL A 41 1.73 -5.83 -7.78
N LYS A 42 2.92 -6.25 -8.23
CA LYS A 42 3.15 -6.91 -9.52
C LYS A 42 2.99 -8.44 -9.47
N GLY A 43 2.72 -9.04 -8.31
CA GLY A 43 2.61 -10.49 -8.14
C GLY A 43 3.94 -11.26 -8.23
N ARG A 44 5.08 -10.59 -7.94
CA ARG A 44 6.44 -11.14 -8.07
C ARG A 44 7.19 -11.25 -6.73
N CYS A 45 6.60 -10.79 -5.63
CA CYS A 45 7.22 -10.90 -4.31
C CYS A 45 6.91 -12.27 -3.69
N ASN A 46 7.96 -13.02 -3.33
CA ASN A 46 7.87 -14.32 -2.65
C ASN A 46 8.57 -14.31 -1.28
N ARG A 47 8.81 -13.13 -0.68
CA ARG A 47 9.50 -13.02 0.61
C ARG A 47 8.49 -13.20 1.76
N ASP A 48 8.80 -14.09 2.69
CA ASP A 48 8.02 -14.31 3.92
C ASP A 48 8.97 -14.43 5.14
N PRO A 49 8.95 -13.47 6.09
CA PRO A 49 8.19 -12.22 6.06
C PRO A 49 8.80 -11.17 5.11
N CYS A 50 7.96 -10.44 4.38
CA CYS A 50 8.39 -9.28 3.58
C CYS A 50 8.51 -8.03 4.45
N ARG A 51 9.57 -7.23 4.26
CA ARG A 51 9.80 -5.96 4.98
C ARG A 51 8.85 -4.81 4.59
N TYR A 52 8.02 -4.99 3.57
CA TYR A 52 7.20 -3.95 2.96
C TYR A 52 5.73 -4.37 2.91
N PHE A 53 4.82 -3.40 2.92
CA PHE A 53 3.38 -3.67 2.93
C PHE A 53 2.93 -4.36 1.64
N HIS A 54 2.20 -5.47 1.76
CA HIS A 54 1.52 -6.14 0.65
C HIS A 54 0.06 -5.69 0.63
N PRO A 55 -0.31 -4.67 -0.17
CA PRO A 55 -1.68 -4.18 -0.18
C PRO A 55 -2.67 -5.21 -0.73
N PRO A 56 -3.90 -5.29 -0.18
CA PRO A 56 -4.99 -6.08 -0.76
C PRO A 56 -5.38 -5.59 -2.16
N LEU A 57 -6.08 -6.45 -2.93
CA LEU A 57 -6.35 -6.24 -4.35
C LEU A 57 -7.02 -4.90 -4.68
N HIS A 58 -7.98 -4.47 -3.87
CA HIS A 58 -8.64 -3.17 -4.09
C HIS A 58 -7.65 -2.01 -3.93
N LEU A 59 -6.78 -2.04 -2.91
CA LEU A 59 -5.73 -1.03 -2.73
C LEU A 59 -4.66 -1.11 -3.83
N GLN A 60 -4.31 -2.31 -4.31
CA GLN A 60 -3.41 -2.47 -5.45
C GLN A 60 -3.96 -1.79 -6.71
N ALA A 61 -5.26 -1.91 -6.99
CA ALA A 61 -5.87 -1.28 -8.16
C ALA A 61 -5.71 0.25 -8.10
N HIS A 62 -5.94 0.86 -6.93
CA HIS A 62 -5.72 2.30 -6.73
C HIS A 62 -4.24 2.70 -6.95
N ILE A 63 -3.29 1.91 -6.43
CA ILE A 63 -1.85 2.18 -6.58
C ILE A 63 -1.41 2.06 -8.05
N LYS A 64 -1.85 1.01 -8.74
CA LYS A 64 -1.57 0.79 -10.18
C LYS A 64 -2.11 1.95 -11.03
N ALA A 65 -3.33 2.41 -10.74
CA ALA A 65 -3.95 3.54 -11.43
C ALA A 65 -3.24 4.88 -11.16
N ALA A 66 -2.68 5.08 -9.96
CA ALA A 66 -1.88 6.27 -9.66
C ALA A 66 -0.53 6.26 -10.38
N GLN A 67 0.11 5.09 -10.53
CA GLN A 67 1.41 4.96 -11.17
C GLN A 67 1.38 5.09 -12.69
N SER A 68 0.32 4.60 -13.35
CA SER A 68 0.14 4.80 -14.79
C SER A 68 0.12 6.29 -15.17
N ARG A 69 -0.41 7.14 -14.28
CA ARG A 69 -0.43 8.61 -14.45
C ARG A 69 0.95 9.24 -14.20
N ALA A 70 1.74 8.71 -13.27
CA ALA A 70 3.09 9.20 -12.97
C ALA A 70 4.11 8.86 -14.08
N SER A 71 3.95 7.73 -14.77
CA SER A 71 4.80 7.36 -15.92
C SER A 71 4.56 8.22 -17.16
N ILE A 72 3.36 8.81 -17.31
CA ILE A 72 3.02 9.70 -18.44
C ILE A 72 3.61 11.11 -18.23
N ALA A 73 3.88 11.52 -16.98
CA ALA A 73 4.43 12.83 -16.65
C ALA A 73 5.93 12.99 -16.93
N ARG A 74 6.63 11.96 -17.44
CA ARG A 74 8.07 12.03 -17.79
C ARG A 74 8.37 12.29 -19.27
N TYR A 75 7.36 12.52 -20.11
CA TYR A 75 7.58 12.94 -21.50
C TYR A 75 7.12 14.38 -21.71
N ARG A 76 7.88 15.34 -21.17
CA ARG A 76 7.80 16.73 -21.61
C ARG A 76 9.19 17.37 -21.61
N HIS A 77 9.96 17.00 -22.62
CA HIS A 77 11.15 17.73 -23.03
C HIS A 77 11.20 17.68 -24.56
N SER A 78 10.76 18.77 -25.20
CA SER A 78 11.51 19.49 -26.23
C SER A 78 10.81 20.81 -26.56
#